data_AF-A0A132A8T0-F1
#
_entry.id   AF-A0A132A8T0-F1
#
_cell.length_a   1.000
_cell.length_b   1.000
_cell.length_c   1.000
_cell.angle_alpha   90.00
_cell.angle_beta   90.00
_cell.angle_gamma   90.00
#
_symmetry.space_group_name_H-M   'P 1'
#
loop_
_entity.id
_entity.type
_entity.pdbx_description
1 polymer ?
#
loop_
_entity_poly.entity_id
_entity_poly.type
_entity_poly.pdbx_seq_one_letter_code
_entity_poly.pdbx_strand_id
1 'polypeptide(L)'
;MTEISRKSGDSDGEKPELLGLNVHKAGLSGFDKEKINQIIQEASKGSNFYLFQEKKQRRIEDQINKLKSKLEKFSMMEKLEASKKADELIELLEQNRVLNRIIVHFDMDMFFAAVEIKNDPSLKDKPMAVGSLSMIATSNYVARKYGVRSAMAGFIAKKLCPELILIKPDFRKYSAESEIVMNILREYDHDLRNWSLDEVAIDLTSY
;
A
#
# COMPACT_ATOMS: atom_id res chain seq x y z
N MET A 1 -19.14 -0.59 -33.50
CA MET A 1 -19.38 0.87 -33.43
C MET A 1 -19.83 1.17 -32.02
N THR A 2 -18.88 1.46 -31.14
CA THR A 2 -19.16 1.87 -29.77
C THR A 2 -18.12 2.95 -29.46
N GLU A 3 -18.53 4.18 -29.70
CA GLU A 3 -17.72 5.39 -29.51
C GLU A 3 -17.43 5.56 -28.02
N ILE A 4 -16.14 5.52 -27.67
CA ILE A 4 -15.68 6.03 -26.37
C ILE A 4 -15.73 7.55 -26.49
N SER A 5 -16.76 8.13 -25.88
CA SER A 5 -16.94 9.58 -25.76
C SER A 5 -15.69 10.20 -25.12
N ARG A 6 -14.88 10.89 -25.93
CA ARG A 6 -13.83 11.79 -25.45
C ARG A 6 -14.52 13.03 -24.88
N LYS A 7 -14.53 13.16 -23.55
CA LYS A 7 -14.79 14.47 -22.92
C LYS A 7 -13.59 15.37 -23.20
N SER A 8 -13.83 16.40 -24.01
CA SER A 8 -12.99 17.56 -24.20
C SER A 8 -13.28 18.62 -23.13
N GLY A 9 -12.22 19.17 -22.52
CA GLY A 9 -12.21 20.49 -21.89
C GLY A 9 -12.43 20.53 -20.38
N ASP A 10 -11.35 20.63 -19.62
CA ASP A 10 -11.09 21.84 -18.81
C ASP A 10 -9.60 21.94 -18.44
N SER A 11 -8.98 23.08 -18.71
CA SER A 11 -7.55 23.32 -18.51
C SER A 11 -7.25 23.92 -17.13
N ASP A 12 -7.80 23.31 -16.09
CA ASP A 12 -7.38 23.51 -14.70
C ASP A 12 -6.35 22.43 -14.36
N GLY A 13 -5.14 22.86 -14.00
CA GLY A 13 -3.96 21.98 -13.84
C GLY A 13 -4.29 20.64 -13.19
N GLU A 14 -4.13 19.56 -13.95
CA GLU A 14 -4.43 18.20 -13.51
C GLU A 14 -3.69 17.90 -12.20
N LYS A 15 -4.49 17.50 -11.19
CA LYS A 15 -4.04 17.24 -9.83
C LYS A 15 -3.07 16.07 -9.84
N PRO A 16 -2.00 16.05 -9.03
CA PRO A 16 -1.06 14.93 -9.06
C PRO A 16 -1.74 13.73 -8.41
N GLU A 17 -2.07 12.70 -9.20
CA GLU A 17 -2.72 11.48 -8.72
C GLU A 17 -1.94 10.80 -7.58
N LEU A 18 -0.61 10.94 -7.59
CA LEU A 18 0.31 10.44 -6.57
C LEU A 18 0.10 11.02 -5.15
N LEU A 19 -0.57 12.17 -5.03
CA LEU A 19 -0.93 12.76 -3.72
C LEU A 19 -2.24 12.20 -3.16
N GLY A 20 -3.02 11.51 -4.00
CA GLY A 20 -4.32 10.98 -3.63
C GLY A 20 -4.24 9.89 -2.54
N LEU A 21 -5.38 9.70 -1.87
CA LEU A 21 -5.57 8.60 -0.95
C LEU A 21 -5.48 7.26 -1.68
N ASN A 22 -4.49 6.45 -1.30
CA ASN A 22 -4.42 5.04 -1.66
C ASN A 22 -5.34 4.24 -0.73
N VAL A 23 -6.31 3.52 -1.31
CA VAL A 23 -7.35 2.75 -0.61
C VAL A 23 -7.09 1.24 -0.60
N HIS A 24 -5.97 0.77 -1.14
CA HIS A 24 -5.67 -0.66 -1.24
C HIS A 24 -5.25 -1.33 0.09
N LYS A 25 -5.38 -0.63 1.22
CA LYS A 25 -5.03 -1.15 2.54
C LYS A 25 -6.28 -1.66 3.27
N ALA A 26 -6.16 -2.79 3.96
CA ALA A 26 -7.26 -3.37 4.74
C ALA A 26 -7.88 -2.37 5.71
N GLY A 27 -9.21 -2.39 5.84
CA GLY A 27 -9.96 -1.51 6.73
C GLY A 27 -10.04 -0.05 6.30
N LEU A 28 -9.63 0.30 5.08
CA LEU A 28 -9.87 1.61 4.47
C LEU A 28 -11.14 1.60 3.61
N SER A 29 -12.30 1.49 4.24
CA SER A 29 -13.62 1.53 3.56
C SER A 29 -14.61 2.42 4.30
N GLY A 30 -15.69 2.81 3.61
CA GLY A 30 -16.83 3.51 4.24
C GLY A 30 -16.65 5.02 4.45
N PHE A 31 -15.68 5.65 3.78
CA PHE A 31 -15.46 7.11 3.84
C PHE A 31 -15.58 7.77 2.46
N ASP A 32 -15.79 9.08 2.46
CA ASP A 32 -15.78 9.91 1.26
C ASP A 32 -14.34 10.18 0.80
N LYS A 33 -13.93 9.47 -0.25
CA LYS A 33 -12.59 9.58 -0.85
C LYS A 33 -12.33 10.97 -1.43
N GLU A 34 -13.35 11.63 -1.99
CA GLU A 34 -13.19 12.95 -2.60
C GLU A 34 -12.89 13.99 -1.53
N LYS A 35 -13.66 13.97 -0.44
CA LYS A 35 -13.44 14.85 0.71
C LYS A 35 -12.06 14.66 1.33
N ILE A 36 -11.60 13.42 1.51
CA ILE A 36 -10.26 13.14 2.05
C ILE A 36 -9.18 13.67 1.10
N ASN A 37 -9.33 13.45 -0.21
CA ASN A 37 -8.39 13.96 -1.21
C ASN A 37 -8.32 15.49 -1.23
N GLN A 38 -9.45 16.18 -1.06
CA GLN A 38 -9.47 17.64 -0.95
C GLN A 38 -8.66 18.12 0.26
N ILE A 39 -8.87 17.51 1.43
CA ILE A 39 -8.11 17.86 2.65
C ILE A 39 -6.61 17.61 2.46
N ILE A 40 -6.23 16.47 1.88
CA ILE A 40 -4.82 16.15 1.58
C ILE A 40 -4.23 17.19 0.63
N GLN A 41 -4.98 17.57 -0.42
CA GLN A 41 -4.56 18.55 -1.40
C GLN A 41 -4.37 19.92 -0.77
N GLU A 42 -5.36 20.42 -0.04
CA GLU A 42 -5.30 21.71 0.67
C GLU A 42 -4.15 21.77 1.66
N ALA A 43 -3.88 20.67 2.37
CA ALA A 43 -2.77 20.58 3.32
C ALA A 43 -1.40 20.50 2.65
N SER A 44 -1.32 20.10 1.38
CA SER A 44 -0.06 19.86 0.68
C SER A 44 0.27 20.95 -0.36
N LYS A 45 -0.72 21.65 -0.90
CA LYS A 45 -0.58 22.60 -2.01
C LYS A 45 0.47 23.67 -1.69
N GLY A 46 1.38 23.90 -2.63
CA GLY A 46 2.46 24.90 -2.49
C GLY A 46 3.68 24.44 -1.70
N SER A 47 3.68 23.22 -1.12
CA SER A 47 4.87 22.67 -0.47
C SER A 47 5.91 22.16 -1.48
N ASN A 48 7.18 22.10 -1.06
CA ASN A 48 8.24 21.46 -1.86
C ASN A 48 7.91 19.99 -2.17
N PHE A 49 7.24 19.29 -1.25
CA PHE A 49 6.79 17.92 -1.48
C PHE A 49 5.74 17.86 -2.59
N TYR A 50 4.78 18.78 -2.60
CA TYR A 50 3.74 18.86 -3.63
C TYR A 50 4.35 19.11 -5.02
N LEU A 51 5.24 20.09 -5.15
CA LEU A 51 5.96 20.37 -6.40
C LEU A 51 6.80 19.17 -6.86
N PHE A 52 7.41 18.45 -5.91
CA PHE A 52 8.13 17.21 -6.20
C PHE A 52 7.20 16.12 -6.73
N GLN A 53 6.01 15.93 -6.16
CA GLN A 53 5.03 14.97 -6.65
C GLN A 53 4.51 15.35 -8.04
N GLU A 54 4.25 16.64 -8.31
CA GLU A 54 3.93 17.13 -9.67
C GLU A 54 5.01 16.77 -10.68
N LYS A 55 6.27 17.03 -10.36
CA LYS A 55 7.39 16.69 -11.24
C LYS A 55 7.52 15.18 -11.45
N LYS A 56 7.25 14.38 -10.41
CA LYS A 56 7.27 12.91 -10.50
C LYS A 56 6.13 12.39 -11.37
N GLN A 57 4.92 12.93 -11.22
CA GLN A 57 3.76 12.60 -12.03
C GLN A 57 4.05 12.84 -13.53
N ARG A 58 4.54 14.04 -13.89
CA ARG A 58 4.91 14.36 -15.27
C ARG A 58 5.94 13.39 -15.86
N ARG A 59 6.94 12.98 -15.07
CA ARG A 59 7.94 11.99 -15.51
C ARG A 59 7.32 10.63 -15.80
N ILE A 60 6.34 10.20 -15.01
CA ILE A 60 5.63 8.94 -15.22
C ILE A 60 4.77 9.02 -16.48
N GLU A 61 4.05 10.13 -16.67
CA GLU A 61 3.26 10.38 -17.89
C GLU A 61 4.13 10.40 -19.14
N ASP A 62 5.28 11.06 -19.10
CA ASP A 62 6.26 11.06 -20.18
C ASP A 62 6.75 9.64 -20.50
N GLN A 63 7.01 8.82 -19.48
CA GLN A 63 7.39 7.41 -19.66
C GLN A 63 6.26 6.58 -20.27
N ILE A 64 5.02 6.77 -19.82
CA ILE A 64 3.84 6.10 -20.37
C ILE A 64 3.68 6.46 -21.85
N ASN A 65 3.80 7.74 -22.20
CA ASN A 65 3.68 8.20 -23.58
C ASN A 65 4.82 7.67 -24.47
N LYS A 66 6.05 7.59 -23.95
CA LYS A 66 7.17 6.95 -24.63
C LYS A 66 6.91 5.45 -24.86
N LEU A 67 6.35 4.75 -23.89
CA LEU A 67 6.02 3.33 -24.04
C LEU A 67 4.88 3.10 -25.04
N LYS A 68 3.83 3.94 -25.00
CA LYS A 68 2.72 3.90 -25.98
C LYS A 68 3.20 4.16 -27.40
N SER A 69 3.99 5.20 -27.62
CA SER A 69 4.57 5.50 -28.94
C SER A 69 5.54 4.42 -29.42
N LYS A 70 6.28 3.76 -28.52
CA LYS A 70 7.08 2.58 -28.88
C LYS A 70 6.18 1.41 -29.29
N LEU A 71 5.06 1.19 -28.60
CA LEU A 71 4.11 0.13 -28.89
C LEU A 71 3.45 0.28 -30.27
N GLU A 72 3.17 1.53 -30.69
CA GLU A 72 2.61 1.86 -31.99
C GLU A 72 3.54 1.52 -33.17
N LYS A 73 4.86 1.55 -32.94
CA LYS A 73 5.86 1.25 -33.98
C LYS A 73 5.96 -0.23 -34.34
N PHE A 74 5.52 -1.12 -33.45
CA PHE A 74 5.56 -2.56 -33.73
C PHE A 74 4.45 -2.97 -34.70
N SER A 75 4.85 -3.69 -35.74
CA SER A 75 3.98 -4.29 -36.73
C SER A 75 3.09 -5.38 -36.12
N MET A 76 2.02 -5.74 -36.82
CA MET A 76 1.16 -6.85 -36.42
C MET A 76 1.92 -8.18 -36.33
N MET A 77 2.88 -8.41 -37.25
CA MET A 77 3.68 -9.64 -37.26
C MET A 77 4.63 -9.72 -36.06
N GLU A 78 5.32 -8.63 -35.69
CA GLU A 78 6.18 -8.60 -34.50
C GLU A 78 5.37 -8.83 -33.21
N LYS A 79 4.16 -8.27 -33.13
CA LYS A 79 3.24 -8.49 -32.01
C LYS A 79 2.80 -9.95 -31.93
N LEU A 80 2.48 -10.56 -33.07
CA LEU A 80 2.10 -11.96 -33.15
C LEU A 80 3.26 -12.89 -32.75
N GLU A 81 4.48 -12.61 -33.22
CA GLU A 81 5.67 -13.36 -32.84
C GLU A 81 5.98 -13.23 -31.34
N ALA A 82 5.86 -12.02 -30.78
CA ALA A 82 6.04 -11.79 -29.34
C ALA A 82 4.98 -12.53 -28.51
N SER A 83 3.71 -12.54 -28.95
CA SER A 83 2.64 -13.31 -28.32
C SER A 83 2.97 -14.80 -28.31
N LYS A 84 3.38 -15.35 -29.47
CA LYS A 84 3.74 -16.76 -29.58
C LYS A 84 4.87 -17.14 -28.61
N LYS A 85 5.91 -16.32 -28.51
CA LYS A 85 7.01 -16.53 -27.53
C LYS A 85 6.53 -16.45 -26.08
N ALA A 86 5.60 -15.56 -25.79
CA ALA A 86 4.99 -15.47 -24.46
C ALA A 86 4.17 -16.72 -24.14
N ASP A 87 3.39 -17.23 -25.10
CA ASP A 87 2.59 -18.44 -24.95
C ASP A 87 3.48 -19.67 -24.73
N GLU A 88 4.58 -19.81 -25.48
CA GLU A 88 5.59 -20.86 -25.26
C GLU A 88 6.19 -20.80 -23.85
N LEU A 89 6.46 -19.60 -23.34
CA LEU A 89 6.96 -19.42 -21.96
C LEU A 89 5.89 -19.76 -20.93
N ILE A 90 4.62 -19.39 -21.17
CA ILE A 90 3.51 -19.73 -20.29
C ILE A 90 3.35 -21.25 -20.21
N GLU A 91 3.37 -21.95 -21.34
CA GLU A 91 3.31 -23.41 -21.38
C GLU A 91 4.44 -24.04 -20.56
N LEU A 92 5.67 -23.51 -20.68
CA LEU A 92 6.80 -23.96 -19.87
C LEU A 92 6.57 -23.72 -18.38
N LEU A 93 6.06 -22.55 -17.98
CA LEU A 93 5.77 -22.24 -16.58
C LEU A 93 4.65 -23.11 -16.01
N GLU A 94 3.62 -23.41 -16.80
CA GLU A 94 2.52 -24.29 -16.40
C GLU A 94 2.97 -25.73 -16.22
N GLN A 95 3.82 -26.25 -17.11
CA GLN A 95 4.41 -27.59 -16.99
C GLN A 95 5.24 -27.76 -15.71
N ASN A 96 5.85 -26.66 -15.23
CA ASN A 96 6.67 -26.64 -14.03
C ASN A 96 5.91 -26.12 -12.79
N ARG A 97 4.59 -25.96 -12.87
CA ARG A 97 3.78 -25.46 -11.75
C ARG A 97 3.74 -26.49 -10.63
N VAL A 98 4.21 -26.09 -9.44
CA VAL A 98 4.20 -26.92 -8.23
C VAL A 98 2.99 -26.56 -7.37
N LEU A 99 2.07 -27.51 -7.17
CA LEU A 99 0.83 -27.34 -6.40
C LEU A 99 0.74 -28.22 -5.14
N ASN A 100 1.78 -28.97 -4.83
CA ASN A 100 1.83 -29.85 -3.66
C ASN A 100 2.46 -29.18 -2.42
N ARG A 101 2.52 -27.85 -2.40
CA ARG A 101 3.13 -27.05 -1.33
C ARG A 101 2.05 -26.29 -0.59
N ILE A 102 2.07 -26.32 0.73
CA ILE A 102 1.17 -25.54 1.57
C ILE A 102 1.98 -24.38 2.16
N ILE A 103 2.01 -23.26 1.44
CA ILE A 103 2.69 -22.05 1.90
C ILE A 103 1.66 -21.15 2.59
N VAL A 104 1.91 -20.79 3.85
CA VAL A 104 1.04 -19.92 4.63
C VAL A 104 1.75 -18.61 4.88
N HIS A 105 1.08 -17.51 4.55
CA HIS A 105 1.53 -16.15 4.84
C HIS A 105 0.78 -15.60 6.05
N PHE A 106 1.53 -15.16 7.06
CA PHE A 106 1.03 -14.46 8.23
C PHE A 106 1.38 -12.98 8.12
N ASP A 107 0.38 -12.12 8.34
CA ASP A 107 0.49 -10.67 8.40
C ASP A 107 -0.24 -10.20 9.66
N MET A 108 0.48 -9.58 10.60
CA MET A 108 -0.11 -9.15 11.86
C MET A 108 -0.94 -7.88 11.72
N ASP A 109 -2.23 -8.00 12.07
CA ASP A 109 -3.19 -6.91 12.01
C ASP A 109 -2.72 -5.64 12.73
N MET A 110 -2.54 -4.56 11.96
CA MET A 110 -2.20 -3.23 12.47
C MET A 110 -1.04 -3.24 13.49
N PHE A 111 -0.03 -4.09 13.26
CA PHE A 111 0.95 -4.58 14.24
C PHE A 111 1.38 -3.56 15.32
N PHE A 112 2.05 -2.46 14.96
CA PHE A 112 2.52 -1.52 16.00
C PHE A 112 1.37 -0.91 16.81
N ALA A 113 0.23 -0.60 16.18
CA ALA A 113 -0.94 -0.09 16.91
C ALA A 113 -1.56 -1.17 17.79
N ALA A 114 -1.59 -2.44 17.34
CA ALA A 114 -2.05 -3.55 18.16
C ALA A 114 -1.17 -3.77 19.40
N VAL A 115 0.16 -3.64 19.27
CA VAL A 115 1.09 -3.69 20.40
C VAL A 115 0.84 -2.56 21.40
N GLU A 116 0.60 -1.32 20.93
CA GLU A 116 0.24 -0.22 21.83
C GLU A 116 -1.10 -0.45 22.53
N ILE A 117 -2.12 -0.98 21.82
CA ILE A 117 -3.43 -1.33 22.41
C ILE A 117 -3.29 -2.46 23.44
N LYS A 118 -2.42 -3.44 23.20
CA LYS A 118 -2.12 -4.52 24.16
C LYS A 118 -1.53 -3.95 25.46
N ASN A 119 -0.67 -2.95 25.35
CA ASN A 119 -0.02 -2.31 26.50
C ASN A 119 -0.92 -1.30 27.22
N ASP A 120 -1.78 -0.59 26.49
CA ASP A 120 -2.80 0.32 27.03
C ASP A 120 -4.18 0.03 26.40
N PRO A 121 -4.99 -0.81 27.07
CA PRO A 121 -6.33 -1.18 26.58
C PRO A 121 -7.29 0.01 26.40
N SER A 122 -7.02 1.17 27.01
CA SER A 122 -7.87 2.36 26.87
C SER A 122 -7.84 2.98 25.46
N LEU A 123 -6.92 2.52 24.61
CA LEU A 123 -6.76 2.94 23.22
C LEU A 123 -7.64 2.16 22.24
N LYS A 124 -8.19 1.00 22.65
CA LYS A 124 -8.85 0.03 21.76
C LYS A 124 -9.93 0.66 20.88
N ASP A 125 -10.78 1.50 21.47
CA ASP A 125 -11.94 2.09 20.81
C ASP A 125 -11.71 3.54 20.36
N LYS A 126 -10.46 4.03 20.45
CA LYS A 126 -10.10 5.41 20.07
C LYS A 126 -9.32 5.41 18.76
N PRO A 127 -9.51 6.40 17.88
CA PRO A 127 -8.66 6.52 16.69
C PRO A 127 -7.23 6.82 17.13
N MET A 128 -6.29 5.94 16.76
CA MET A 128 -4.89 6.10 17.11
C MET A 128 -3.96 5.71 15.96
N ALA A 129 -2.77 6.30 15.95
CA ALA A 129 -1.71 5.97 15.02
C ALA A 129 -0.34 6.02 15.69
N VAL A 130 0.55 5.11 15.27
CA VAL A 130 1.95 5.09 15.68
C VAL A 130 2.76 5.89 14.68
N GLY A 131 3.56 6.84 15.16
CA GLY A 131 4.39 7.71 14.33
C GLY A 131 4.63 9.07 14.98
N SER A 132 4.65 10.11 14.16
CA SER A 132 4.79 11.50 14.58
C SER A 132 3.95 12.41 13.69
N LEU A 133 3.94 13.72 13.99
CA LEU A 133 3.34 14.71 13.10
C LEU A 133 3.98 14.70 11.70
N SER A 134 5.22 14.27 11.57
CA SER A 134 5.90 14.19 10.27
C SER A 134 5.47 12.98 9.45
N MET A 135 5.27 11.82 10.09
CA MET A 135 4.95 10.58 9.37
C MET A 135 4.27 9.55 10.27
N ILE A 136 3.23 8.89 9.73
CA ILE A 136 2.55 7.75 10.34
C ILE A 136 3.18 6.44 9.87
N ALA A 137 3.60 5.60 10.80
CA ALA A 137 4.06 4.24 10.54
C ALA A 137 2.87 3.30 10.35
N THR A 138 1.93 3.29 11.30
CA THR A 138 0.68 2.52 11.19
C THR A 138 -0.46 3.20 11.93
N SER A 139 -1.69 2.78 11.66
CA SER A 139 -2.91 3.26 12.31
C SER A 139 -3.84 2.10 12.59
N ASN A 140 -4.59 2.21 13.69
CA ASN A 140 -5.59 1.22 14.03
C ASN A 140 -6.80 1.29 13.11
N TYR A 141 -7.61 0.24 13.09
CA TYR A 141 -8.80 0.17 12.24
C TYR A 141 -9.81 1.29 12.53
N VAL A 142 -9.88 1.80 13.77
CA VAL A 142 -10.75 2.94 14.11
C VAL A 142 -10.31 4.20 13.35
N ALA A 143 -9.02 4.54 13.36
CA ALA A 143 -8.49 5.69 12.64
C ALA A 143 -8.58 5.54 11.11
N ARG A 144 -8.46 4.31 10.59
CA ARG A 144 -8.60 4.03 9.14
C ARG A 144 -9.97 4.42 8.58
N LYS A 145 -11.03 4.39 9.39
CA LYS A 145 -12.37 4.88 8.99
C LYS A 145 -12.39 6.37 8.63
N TYR A 146 -11.41 7.13 9.11
CA TYR A 146 -11.25 8.56 8.79
C TYR A 146 -10.26 8.79 7.62
N GLY A 147 -9.76 7.72 7.00
CA GLY A 147 -8.74 7.79 5.95
C GLY A 147 -7.30 7.92 6.47
N VAL A 148 -7.08 7.88 7.79
CA VAL A 148 -5.73 7.85 8.36
C VAL A 148 -5.05 6.53 8.00
N ARG A 149 -3.82 6.59 7.46
CA ARG A 149 -3.07 5.41 7.00
C ARG A 149 -1.56 5.57 7.17
N SER A 150 -0.86 4.46 7.03
CA SER A 150 0.61 4.44 6.92
C SER A 150 1.10 5.30 5.76
N ALA A 151 2.31 5.85 5.92
CA ALA A 151 2.96 6.76 4.98
C ALA A 151 2.21 8.09 4.73
N MET A 152 1.23 8.42 5.57
CA MET A 152 0.60 9.74 5.62
C MET A 152 1.36 10.62 6.61
N ALA A 153 1.50 11.91 6.31
CA ALA A 153 2.02 12.86 7.29
C ALA A 153 1.05 13.01 8.47
N GLY A 154 1.54 12.95 9.71
CA GLY A 154 0.69 13.00 10.90
C GLY A 154 -0.10 14.30 11.05
N PHE A 155 0.43 15.44 10.57
CA PHE A 155 -0.31 16.70 10.56
C PHE A 155 -1.52 16.67 9.61
N ILE A 156 -1.45 15.92 8.51
CA ILE A 156 -2.60 15.69 7.62
C ILE A 156 -3.58 14.73 8.29
N ALA A 157 -3.09 13.65 8.89
CA ALA A 157 -3.93 12.71 9.64
C ALA A 157 -4.74 13.40 10.74
N LYS A 158 -4.14 14.39 11.44
CA LYS A 158 -4.81 15.23 12.44
C LYS A 158 -5.87 16.15 11.85
N LYS A 159 -5.76 16.59 10.60
CA LYS A 159 -6.84 17.32 9.92
C LYS A 159 -8.01 16.40 9.54
N LEU A 160 -7.72 15.14 9.20
CA LEU A 160 -8.75 14.13 8.89
C LEU A 160 -9.49 13.66 10.15
N CYS A 161 -8.77 13.54 11.28
CA CYS A 161 -9.29 13.09 12.56
C CYS A 161 -8.65 13.94 13.68
N PRO A 162 -9.29 15.05 14.10
CA PRO A 162 -8.78 15.93 15.15
C PRO A 162 -8.48 15.21 16.47
N GLU A 163 -9.34 14.26 16.83
CA GLU A 163 -9.27 13.41 18.01
C GLU A 163 -8.20 12.29 17.94
N LEU A 164 -7.49 12.16 16.81
CA LEU A 164 -6.48 11.11 16.60
C LEU A 164 -5.39 11.11 17.68
N ILE A 165 -5.16 9.98 18.34
CA ILE A 165 -4.06 9.84 19.30
C ILE A 165 -2.79 9.45 18.53
N LEU A 166 -1.72 10.24 18.67
CA LEU A 166 -0.41 9.93 18.07
C LEU A 166 0.53 9.36 19.13
N ILE A 167 1.00 8.15 18.89
CA ILE A 167 1.91 7.42 19.78
C ILE A 167 3.29 7.35 19.14
N LYS A 168 4.33 7.70 19.91
CA LYS A 168 5.71 7.60 19.45
C LYS A 168 6.11 6.13 19.33
N PRO A 169 6.76 5.70 18.22
CA PRO A 169 7.15 4.30 18.06
C PRO A 169 8.16 3.84 19.11
N ASP A 170 7.96 2.63 19.62
CA ASP A 170 8.91 1.90 20.46
C ASP A 170 9.29 0.56 19.81
N PHE A 171 10.34 0.61 18.99
CA PHE A 171 10.82 -0.56 18.25
C PHE A 171 11.33 -1.69 19.13
N ARG A 172 11.74 -1.42 20.39
CA ARG A 172 12.15 -2.49 21.30
C ARG A 172 10.95 -3.36 21.68
N LYS A 173 9.81 -2.73 21.98
CA LYS A 173 8.55 -3.45 22.23
C LYS A 173 8.09 -4.22 21.00
N TYR A 174 8.14 -3.60 19.81
CA TYR A 174 7.67 -4.24 18.58
C TYR A 174 8.53 -5.45 18.21
N SER A 175 9.85 -5.36 18.34
CA SER A 175 10.74 -6.50 18.12
C SER A 175 10.51 -7.62 19.14
N ALA A 176 10.26 -7.29 20.41
CA ALA A 176 9.98 -8.30 21.43
C ALA A 176 8.68 -9.06 21.15
N GLU A 177 7.61 -8.36 20.77
CA GLU A 177 6.33 -8.98 20.39
C GLU A 177 6.44 -9.80 19.10
N SER A 178 7.21 -9.32 18.13
CA SER A 178 7.51 -10.06 16.90
C SER A 178 8.19 -11.39 17.20
N GLU A 179 9.24 -11.39 18.03
CA GLU A 179 9.94 -12.64 18.38
C GLU A 179 9.06 -13.65 19.10
N ILE A 180 8.06 -13.22 19.89
CA ILE A 180 7.09 -14.15 20.49
C ILE A 180 6.33 -14.90 19.39
N VAL A 181 5.83 -14.19 18.38
CA VAL A 181 5.10 -14.79 17.26
C VAL A 181 6.02 -15.66 16.41
N MET A 182 7.23 -15.18 16.08
CA MET A 182 8.19 -15.96 15.30
C MET A 182 8.61 -17.25 16.02
N ASN A 183 8.77 -17.23 17.35
CA ASN A 183 9.08 -18.43 18.13
C ASN A 183 7.98 -19.48 18.04
N ILE A 184 6.71 -19.08 18.07
CA ILE A 184 5.58 -20.00 17.89
C ILE A 184 5.62 -20.57 16.46
N LEU A 185 5.84 -19.73 15.45
CA LEU A 185 5.86 -20.19 14.06
C LEU A 185 7.06 -21.10 13.73
N ARG A 186 8.20 -20.93 14.42
CA ARG A 186 9.38 -21.82 14.30
C ARG A 186 9.10 -23.25 14.74
N GLU A 187 8.06 -23.49 15.55
CA GLU A 187 7.62 -24.84 15.90
C GLU A 187 6.97 -25.58 14.71
N TYR A 188 6.47 -24.83 13.71
CA TYR A 188 5.85 -25.37 12.51
C TYR A 188 6.79 -25.39 11.31
N ASP A 189 7.65 -24.37 11.18
CA ASP A 189 8.67 -24.27 10.14
C ASP A 189 9.93 -23.61 10.71
N HIS A 190 10.98 -24.41 10.91
CA HIS A 190 12.26 -23.92 11.40
C HIS A 190 12.93 -22.92 10.42
N ASP A 191 12.69 -23.08 9.12
CA ASP A 191 13.33 -22.30 8.05
C ASP A 191 12.43 -21.17 7.53
N LEU A 192 11.49 -20.71 8.37
CA LEU A 192 10.55 -19.64 8.05
C LEU A 192 11.22 -18.41 7.44
N ARG A 193 10.47 -17.70 6.60
CA ARG A 193 10.94 -16.52 5.88
C ARG A 193 10.20 -15.29 6.35
N ASN A 194 10.90 -14.46 7.12
CA ASN A 194 10.45 -13.18 7.63
C ASN A 194 10.87 -12.03 6.68
N TRP A 195 9.91 -11.17 6.32
CA TRP A 195 10.16 -9.95 5.52
C TRP A 195 10.23 -8.69 6.38
N SER A 196 9.49 -8.68 7.49
CA SER A 196 9.42 -7.57 8.44
C SER A 196 9.26 -8.10 9.87
N LEU A 197 8.91 -7.22 10.81
CA LEU A 197 8.53 -7.63 12.16
C LEU A 197 7.15 -8.31 12.20
N ASP A 198 6.31 -8.08 11.20
CA ASP A 198 4.91 -8.50 11.15
C ASP A 198 4.51 -9.42 10.00
N GLU A 199 5.39 -9.62 9.04
CA GLU A 199 5.13 -10.44 7.85
C GLU A 199 6.10 -11.63 7.78
N VAL A 200 5.53 -12.83 7.69
CA VAL A 200 6.28 -14.09 7.63
C VAL A 200 5.55 -15.13 6.82
N ALA A 201 6.28 -15.87 5.99
CA ALA A 201 5.79 -17.08 5.35
C ALA A 201 6.42 -18.31 5.99
N ILE A 202 5.60 -19.34 6.14
CA ILE A 202 6.02 -20.68 6.56
C ILE A 202 5.58 -21.71 5.53
N ASP A 203 6.30 -22.81 5.50
CA ASP A 203 5.99 -23.98 4.69
C ASP A 203 5.43 -25.11 5.56
N LEU A 204 4.12 -25.31 5.47
CA LEU A 204 3.40 -26.37 6.17
C LEU A 204 3.23 -27.64 5.32
N THR A 205 4.05 -27.82 4.27
CA THR A 205 3.89 -28.99 3.39
C THR A 205 4.08 -30.33 4.12
N SER A 206 4.93 -30.38 5.16
CA SER A 206 5.28 -31.61 5.89
C SER A 206 4.59 -31.77 7.24
N TYR A 207 3.83 -30.77 7.70
CA TYR A 207 3.10 -30.80 8.97
C TYR A 207 1.84 -31.65 8.84
#